data_AF-A0A9Q0IVH5-F1
#
_entry.id   AF-A0A9Q0IVH5-F1
#
_cell.length_a   1.000
_cell.length_b   1.000
_cell.length_c   1.000
_cell.angle_alpha   90.00
_cell.angle_beta   90.00
_cell.angle_gamma   90.00
#
_symmetry.space_group_name_H-M   'P 1'
#
loop_
_entity.id
_entity.type
_entity.pdbx_description
1 polymer ?
#
loop_
_entity_poly.entity_id
_entity_poly.type
_entity_poly.pdbx_seq_one_letter_code
_entity_poly.pdbx_strand_id
1 'polypeptide(L)'
;MEPWIFRFKAEGTVDFSQLTFDPGQNELIVAPAPVDGLISRGDGKRTDDGETSLSGVLRIPACSVCGESLESLSQQEQTAGAEWHCDEFTKGACFSRGKSEEECHHYICELLVNGNRLFTCGTNAFTPICTNRTLTNLTEIHDQISGMARCPYNPRHNSTALITSGGELYAATAMDFSGRDPAIYRSLGGCPPPHRTA
;
A
#
# COMPACT_ATOMS: atom_id res chain seq x y z
N MET A 1 -17.79 -20.87 -14.39
CA MET A 1 -16.55 -20.06 -14.35
C MET A 1 -16.47 -19.37 -15.70
N GLU A 2 -16.45 -18.04 -15.72
CA GLU A 2 -16.52 -17.28 -16.98
C GLU A 2 -15.14 -17.25 -17.66
N PRO A 3 -15.04 -17.55 -18.97
CA PRO A 3 -13.76 -17.80 -19.65
C PRO A 3 -12.89 -16.55 -19.89
N TRP A 4 -13.37 -15.37 -19.52
CA TRP A 4 -12.71 -14.08 -19.73
C TRP A 4 -12.24 -13.42 -18.43
N ILE A 5 -12.46 -14.04 -17.27
CA ILE A 5 -11.99 -13.53 -15.98
C ILE A 5 -10.63 -14.15 -15.64
N PHE A 6 -9.60 -13.32 -15.60
CA PHE A 6 -8.26 -13.68 -15.12
C PHE A 6 -8.16 -13.44 -13.62
N ARG A 7 -7.54 -14.38 -12.89
CA ARG A 7 -7.37 -14.30 -11.43
C ARG A 7 -5.89 -14.26 -11.10
N PHE A 8 -5.48 -13.16 -10.49
CA PHE A 8 -4.17 -13.02 -9.88
C PHE A 8 -4.23 -13.42 -8.39
N LYS A 9 -3.17 -14.09 -7.91
CA LYS A 9 -2.93 -14.38 -6.50
C LYS A 9 -1.42 -14.34 -6.25
N ALA A 10 -1.00 -13.91 -5.07
CA ALA A 10 0.37 -14.03 -4.61
C ALA A 10 0.38 -14.83 -3.30
N GLU A 11 1.34 -15.74 -3.14
CA GLU A 11 1.49 -16.54 -1.92
C GLU A 11 1.82 -15.64 -0.72
N GLY A 12 1.35 -16.01 0.47
CA GLY A 12 1.56 -15.20 1.69
C GLY A 12 0.78 -13.87 1.73
N THR A 13 -0.16 -13.64 0.81
CA THR A 13 -0.98 -12.42 0.75
C THR A 13 -2.46 -12.73 0.55
N VAL A 14 -3.31 -11.85 1.05
CA VAL A 14 -4.77 -12.08 1.14
C VAL A 14 -5.57 -10.81 0.91
N ASP A 15 -4.96 -9.65 1.10
CA ASP A 15 -5.59 -8.36 0.79
C ASP A 15 -4.89 -7.71 -0.41
N PHE A 16 -5.68 -7.31 -1.39
CA PHE A 16 -5.28 -6.55 -2.58
C PHE A 16 -6.14 -5.29 -2.73
N SER A 17 -6.61 -4.74 -1.60
CA SER A 17 -7.54 -3.60 -1.53
C SER A 17 -7.00 -2.32 -2.19
N GLN A 18 -5.68 -2.18 -2.32
CA GLN A 18 -5.04 -1.03 -2.94
C GLN A 18 -4.48 -1.40 -4.31
N LEU A 19 -5.05 -0.78 -5.36
CA LEU A 19 -4.63 -0.95 -6.73
C LEU A 19 -4.69 0.37 -7.49
N THR A 20 -3.78 0.54 -8.44
CA THR A 20 -3.75 1.67 -9.35
C THR A 20 -3.24 1.22 -10.71
N PHE A 21 -3.53 1.99 -11.75
CA PHE A 21 -3.15 1.65 -13.11
C PHE A 21 -2.06 2.61 -13.60
N ASP A 22 -0.98 2.06 -14.17
CA ASP A 22 0.03 2.82 -14.91
C ASP A 22 -0.35 2.85 -16.40
N PRO A 23 -0.91 3.97 -16.89
CA PRO A 23 -1.27 4.08 -18.30
C PRO A 23 -0.06 4.16 -19.24
N GLY A 24 1.12 4.52 -18.74
CA GLY A 24 2.33 4.63 -19.55
C GLY A 24 2.92 3.28 -19.92
N GLN A 25 2.77 2.29 -19.03
CA GLN A 25 3.29 0.92 -19.22
C GLN A 25 2.19 -0.12 -19.45
N ASN A 26 0.91 0.28 -19.37
CA ASN A 26 -0.24 -0.62 -19.46
C ASN A 26 -0.14 -1.75 -18.42
N GLU A 27 0.04 -1.36 -17.15
CA GLU A 27 0.23 -2.29 -16.04
C GLU A 27 -0.66 -1.93 -14.86
N LEU A 28 -1.10 -2.95 -14.14
CA LEU A 28 -1.75 -2.79 -12.85
C LEU A 28 -0.69 -2.86 -11.75
N ILE A 29 -0.72 -1.87 -10.87
CA ILE A 29 0.12 -1.81 -9.68
C ILE A 29 -0.78 -2.14 -8.49
N VAL A 30 -0.40 -3.13 -7.71
CA VAL A 30 -1.18 -3.61 -6.57
C VAL A 30 -0.30 -3.64 -5.33
N ALA A 31 -0.83 -3.21 -4.20
CA ALA A 31 -0.15 -3.30 -2.92
C ALA A 31 -0.79 -4.39 -2.06
N PRO A 32 -0.18 -5.59 -1.99
CA PRO A 32 -0.68 -6.64 -1.14
C PRO A 32 -0.45 -6.35 0.36
N ALA A 33 -1.35 -6.86 1.21
CA ALA A 33 -1.10 -6.98 2.63
C ALA A 33 -0.85 -8.45 3.03
N PRO A 34 0.03 -8.69 4.03
CA PRO A 34 0.43 -10.02 4.42
C PRO A 34 -0.68 -10.81 5.12
N VAL A 35 -0.61 -12.15 5.01
CA VAL A 35 -1.54 -13.12 5.64
C VAL A 35 -1.63 -12.96 7.14
N ASP A 36 -0.48 -12.85 7.82
CA ASP A 36 -0.44 -12.63 9.26
C ASP A 36 -1.05 -11.27 9.64
N GLY A 37 -1.22 -10.36 8.69
CA GLY A 37 -1.83 -9.07 8.94
C GLY A 37 -3.37 -9.02 8.88
N LEU A 38 -4.02 -10.04 8.33
CA LEU A 38 -5.48 -10.04 8.28
C LEU A 38 -6.08 -10.52 9.59
N ILE A 39 -6.81 -9.60 10.21
CA ILE A 39 -7.65 -9.81 11.38
C ILE A 39 -8.79 -10.77 11.00
N SER A 40 -8.49 -12.06 11.00
CA SER A 40 -9.48 -13.10 10.87
C SER A 40 -10.19 -13.24 12.22
N ARG A 41 -11.49 -12.97 12.24
CA ARG A 41 -12.40 -13.47 13.27
C ARG A 41 -12.37 -15.01 13.18
N GLY A 42 -11.58 -15.64 14.05
CA GLY A 42 -11.57 -17.09 14.22
C GLY A 42 -10.45 -17.77 13.44
N ASP A 43 -9.79 -18.68 14.14
CA ASP A 43 -8.81 -19.66 13.68
C ASP A 43 -7.40 -19.15 13.36
N GLY A 44 -6.63 -19.00 14.45
CA GLY A 44 -5.18 -18.89 14.39
C GLY A 44 -4.54 -20.21 13.96
N LYS A 45 -3.73 -20.14 12.91
CA LYS A 45 -2.72 -21.15 12.63
C LYS A 45 -1.41 -20.44 12.32
N ARG A 46 -0.50 -20.54 13.28
CA ARG A 46 0.90 -20.09 13.17
C ARG A 46 1.59 -20.94 12.11
N THR A 47 2.05 -20.34 11.03
CA THR A 47 3.03 -20.94 10.12
C THR A 47 4.42 -20.56 10.64
N ASP A 48 5.16 -21.56 11.11
CA ASP A 48 6.52 -21.46 11.63
C ASP A 48 7.51 -21.79 10.50
N ASP A 49 7.33 -21.10 9.38
CA ASP A 49 8.18 -21.20 8.20
C ASP A 49 8.60 -19.76 7.88
N GLY A 50 9.90 -19.51 7.69
CA GLY A 50 10.46 -18.19 7.37
C GLY A 50 10.03 -17.69 5.98
N GLU A 51 8.73 -17.54 5.77
CA GLU A 51 8.08 -17.05 4.55
C GLU A 51 7.92 -15.53 4.64
N THR A 52 8.52 -14.83 3.69
CA THR A 52 8.53 -13.37 3.61
C THR A 52 7.09 -12.86 3.41
N SER A 53 6.47 -12.35 4.47
CA SER A 53 5.15 -11.69 4.38
C SER A 53 5.27 -10.50 3.41
N LEU A 54 4.78 -10.63 2.18
CA LEU A 54 4.92 -9.61 1.12
C LEU A 54 4.09 -8.36 1.46
N SER A 55 4.68 -7.43 2.21
CA SER A 55 4.20 -6.06 2.32
C SER A 55 5.03 -5.21 1.37
N GLY A 56 4.39 -4.64 0.35
CA GLY A 56 5.11 -3.94 -0.72
C GLY A 56 4.20 -3.54 -1.87
N VAL A 57 4.80 -3.31 -3.03
CA VAL A 57 4.11 -2.97 -4.27
C VAL A 57 4.51 -3.99 -5.33
N LEU A 58 3.54 -4.55 -6.04
CA LEU A 58 3.72 -5.51 -7.12
C LEU A 58 3.21 -4.93 -8.44
N ARG A 59 3.95 -5.19 -9.53
CA ARG A 59 3.54 -4.89 -10.90
C ARG A 59 2.93 -6.13 -11.54
N ILE A 60 1.79 -5.95 -12.18
CA ILE A 60 1.04 -6.99 -12.89
C ILE A 60 0.84 -6.49 -14.33
N PRO A 61 1.37 -7.19 -15.34
CA PRO A 61 1.16 -6.81 -16.73
C PRO A 61 -0.33 -6.81 -17.09
N ALA A 62 -0.83 -5.78 -17.78
CA ALA A 62 -2.23 -5.83 -18.22
C ALA A 62 -2.48 -6.94 -19.24
N CYS A 63 -1.47 -7.44 -19.97
CA CYS A 63 -1.64 -8.63 -20.82
C CYS A 63 -2.00 -9.90 -20.01
N SER A 64 -1.54 -10.00 -18.75
CA SER A 64 -1.99 -11.06 -17.81
C SER A 64 -3.44 -10.85 -17.33
N VAL A 65 -4.02 -9.67 -17.59
CA VAL A 65 -5.40 -9.28 -17.28
C VAL A 65 -6.29 -9.24 -18.55
N CYS A 66 -5.69 -9.14 -19.73
CA CYS A 66 -6.34 -8.92 -21.02
C CYS A 66 -6.00 -10.04 -22.01
N GLY A 67 -6.72 -11.16 -21.93
CA GLY A 67 -7.32 -11.87 -23.07
C GLY A 67 -6.48 -12.34 -24.27
N GLU A 68 -5.16 -12.18 -24.33
CA GLU A 68 -4.34 -12.76 -25.40
C GLU A 68 -3.78 -14.14 -25.00
N SER A 69 -3.69 -15.04 -25.98
CA SER A 69 -3.39 -16.47 -25.82
C SER A 69 -2.16 -16.75 -24.94
N LEU A 70 -2.41 -17.27 -23.74
CA LEU A 70 -1.44 -17.62 -22.71
C LEU A 70 -0.92 -19.06 -22.87
N GLU A 71 -0.27 -19.39 -24.00
CA GLU A 71 0.44 -20.68 -24.13
C GLU A 71 1.94 -20.61 -23.78
N SER A 72 2.45 -19.50 -23.26
CA SER A 72 3.88 -19.45 -22.87
C SER A 72 4.26 -18.43 -21.80
N LEU A 73 3.38 -18.09 -20.87
CA LEU A 73 3.82 -17.36 -19.67
C LEU A 73 4.02 -18.40 -18.57
N SER A 74 5.27 -18.88 -18.48
CA SER A 74 5.71 -19.72 -17.38
C SER A 74 5.39 -19.02 -16.05
N GLN A 75 5.30 -19.79 -14.96
CA GLN A 75 5.11 -19.39 -13.57
C GLN A 75 6.13 -18.34 -13.01
N GLN A 76 6.85 -17.64 -13.89
CA GLN A 76 8.07 -16.89 -13.64
C GLN A 76 8.22 -15.69 -14.60
N GLU A 77 7.14 -15.05 -15.02
CA GLU A 77 7.24 -13.63 -15.37
C GLU A 77 7.31 -12.86 -14.07
N GLN A 78 8.53 -12.48 -13.70
CA GLN A 78 8.87 -11.73 -12.50
C GLN A 78 7.85 -10.60 -12.28
N THR A 79 7.02 -10.76 -11.25
CA THR A 79 6.37 -9.64 -10.60
C THR A 79 7.48 -8.71 -10.11
N ALA A 80 7.78 -7.66 -10.88
CA ALA A 80 8.74 -6.65 -10.49
C ALA A 80 8.12 -5.88 -9.31
N GLY A 81 8.54 -6.21 -8.10
CA GLY A 81 8.00 -5.68 -6.87
C GLY A 81 9.03 -4.92 -6.05
N ALA A 82 8.55 -4.04 -5.18
CA ALA A 82 9.35 -3.40 -4.16
C ALA A 82 8.80 -3.80 -2.78
N GLU A 83 9.60 -4.54 -2.03
CA GLU A 83 9.31 -4.85 -0.62
C GLU A 83 9.40 -3.57 0.23
N TRP A 84 8.49 -3.43 1.18
CA TRP A 84 8.42 -2.25 2.03
C TRP A 84 7.98 -2.57 3.46
N HIS A 85 8.84 -3.26 4.19
CA HIS A 85 8.61 -3.63 5.59
C HIS A 85 8.89 -2.49 6.57
N CYS A 86 8.29 -2.57 7.77
CA CYS A 86 8.69 -1.76 8.90
C CYS A 86 10.12 -2.13 9.36
N ASP A 87 10.90 -1.16 9.81
CA ASP A 87 12.16 -1.44 10.50
C ASP A 87 11.92 -2.05 11.90
N GLU A 88 12.91 -2.78 12.41
CA GLU A 88 12.80 -3.51 13.68
C GLU A 88 12.60 -2.59 14.89
N PHE A 89 13.15 -1.37 14.85
CA PHE A 89 12.94 -0.41 15.93
C PHE A 89 11.49 0.07 15.97
N THR A 90 10.92 0.41 14.82
CA THR A 90 9.52 0.81 14.66
C THR A 90 8.56 -0.30 15.09
N LYS A 91 8.81 -1.56 14.67
CA LYS A 91 8.05 -2.71 15.15
C LYS A 91 8.16 -2.88 16.66
N GLY A 92 9.38 -2.82 17.22
CA GLY A 92 9.63 -2.91 18.66
C GLY A 92 8.88 -1.83 19.47
N ALA A 93 8.82 -0.60 18.94
CA ALA A 93 8.07 0.50 19.52
C ALA A 93 6.54 0.26 19.48
N CYS A 94 6.03 -0.33 18.39
CA CYS A 94 4.63 -0.73 18.27
C CYS A 94 4.26 -1.81 19.31
N PHE A 95 5.08 -2.85 19.46
CA PHE A 95 4.90 -3.88 20.49
C PHE A 95 4.92 -3.32 21.91
N SER A 96 5.84 -2.40 22.18
CA SER A 96 5.95 -1.73 23.49
C SER A 96 4.70 -0.92 23.86
N ARG A 97 3.86 -0.57 22.87
CA ARG A 97 2.56 0.10 23.06
C ARG A 97 1.39 -0.90 23.25
N GLY A 98 1.69 -2.20 23.35
CA GLY A 98 0.71 -3.26 23.59
C GLY A 98 -0.10 -3.66 22.35
N LYS A 99 0.45 -3.43 21.16
CA LYS A 99 -0.15 -3.84 19.88
C LYS A 99 0.23 -5.28 19.53
N SER A 100 -0.64 -5.95 18.80
CA SER A 100 -0.39 -7.32 18.35
C SER A 100 0.61 -7.36 17.18
N GLU A 101 1.19 -8.52 16.90
CA GLU A 101 2.13 -8.72 15.79
C GLU A 101 1.52 -8.35 14.45
N GLU A 102 0.27 -8.76 14.26
CA GLU A 102 -0.53 -8.49 13.08
C GLU A 102 -0.72 -6.98 12.91
N GLU A 103 -1.02 -6.26 13.99
CA GLU A 103 -1.21 -4.81 13.97
C GLU A 103 0.11 -4.03 13.69
N CYS A 104 1.27 -4.63 13.94
CA CYS A 104 2.59 -4.00 13.80
C CYS A 104 3.25 -4.21 12.42
N HIS A 105 2.52 -4.70 11.42
CA HIS A 105 2.98 -4.72 10.03
C HIS A 105 2.82 -3.37 9.33
N HIS A 106 3.38 -3.29 8.11
CA HIS A 106 3.18 -2.16 7.21
C HIS A 106 2.00 -2.48 6.29
N TYR A 107 0.93 -1.67 6.36
CA TYR A 107 -0.21 -1.79 5.46
C TYR A 107 -0.27 -0.59 4.55
N ILE A 108 -0.29 -0.83 3.25
CA ILE A 108 -0.46 0.23 2.25
C ILE A 108 -1.91 0.69 2.28
N CYS A 109 -2.12 1.97 2.50
CA CYS A 109 -3.43 2.61 2.63
C CYS A 109 -3.76 3.49 1.42
N GLU A 110 -2.74 4.02 0.75
CA GLU A 110 -2.89 4.90 -0.42
C GLU A 110 -1.84 4.54 -1.47
N LEU A 111 -2.28 4.40 -2.73
CA LEU A 111 -1.44 4.05 -3.87
C LEU A 111 -1.86 4.89 -5.09
N LEU A 112 -1.15 6.00 -5.33
CA LEU A 112 -1.58 7.05 -6.24
C LEU A 112 -0.53 7.33 -7.32
N VAL A 113 -0.94 7.34 -8.58
CA VAL A 113 -0.07 7.69 -9.72
C VAL A 113 -0.24 9.17 -10.08
N ASN A 114 0.88 9.87 -10.28
CA ASN A 114 0.91 11.22 -10.82
C ASN A 114 2.07 11.38 -11.82
N GLY A 115 1.74 11.40 -13.12
CA GLY A 115 2.74 11.38 -14.18
C GLY A 115 3.57 10.10 -14.12
N ASN A 116 4.91 10.22 -14.03
CA ASN A 116 5.83 9.08 -13.90
C ASN A 116 6.15 8.72 -12.43
N ARG A 117 5.38 9.26 -11.48
CA ARG A 117 5.62 9.07 -10.04
C ARG A 117 4.51 8.26 -9.40
N LEU A 118 4.91 7.35 -8.52
CA LEU A 118 4.04 6.59 -7.63
C LEU A 118 4.18 7.15 -6.21
N PHE A 119 3.11 7.73 -5.70
CA PHE A 119 2.99 8.12 -4.32
C PHE A 119 2.34 6.98 -3.53
N THR A 120 3.05 6.45 -2.54
CA THR A 120 2.59 5.32 -1.73
C THR A 120 2.63 5.71 -0.26
N CYS A 121 1.55 5.47 0.48
CA CYS A 121 1.54 5.61 1.92
C CYS A 121 1.15 4.31 2.61
N GLY A 122 1.68 4.10 3.80
CA GLY A 122 1.25 3.00 4.65
C GLY A 122 1.41 3.30 6.13
N THR A 123 0.82 2.42 6.94
CA THR A 123 0.67 2.58 8.39
C THR A 123 1.98 2.44 9.17
N ASN A 124 2.93 1.67 8.63
CA ASN A 124 4.26 1.39 9.18
C ASN A 124 4.24 1.20 10.71
N ALA A 125 3.55 0.16 11.18
CA ALA A 125 3.38 -0.15 12.61
C ALA A 125 2.90 1.04 13.47
N PHE A 126 1.81 1.70 13.07
CA PHE A 126 1.29 2.93 13.70
C PHE A 126 2.29 4.10 13.70
N THR A 127 3.16 4.17 12.71
CA THR A 127 4.01 5.35 12.45
C THR A 127 3.95 5.68 10.96
N PRO A 128 2.79 6.17 10.46
CA PRO A 128 2.51 6.20 9.04
C PRO A 128 3.56 7.01 8.27
N ILE A 129 4.01 6.46 7.15
CA ILE A 129 5.00 7.03 6.24
C ILE A 129 4.49 7.02 4.81
N CYS A 130 4.92 8.01 4.04
CA CYS A 130 4.67 8.05 2.61
C CYS A 130 5.99 8.18 1.86
N THR A 131 6.04 7.56 0.68
CA THR A 131 7.19 7.60 -0.21
C THR A 131 6.77 7.98 -1.62
N ASN A 132 7.74 8.52 -2.35
CA ASN A 132 7.60 8.86 -3.76
C ASN A 132 8.63 8.07 -4.56
N ARG A 133 8.16 7.28 -5.52
CA ARG A 133 8.97 6.38 -6.35
C ARG A 133 8.72 6.66 -7.83
N THR A 134 9.61 6.25 -8.71
CA THR A 134 9.35 6.28 -10.16
C THR A 134 8.66 5.00 -10.60
N LEU A 135 7.71 5.11 -11.53
CA LEU A 135 7.02 3.92 -12.07
C LEU A 135 7.97 2.96 -12.80
N THR A 136 9.07 3.49 -13.33
CA THR A 136 10.14 2.71 -13.96
C THR A 136 10.98 1.93 -12.96
N ASN A 137 11.12 2.42 -11.72
CA ASN A 137 11.91 1.78 -10.67
C ASN A 137 11.26 1.96 -9.30
N LEU A 138 10.43 0.99 -8.90
CA LEU A 138 9.72 1.01 -7.62
C LEU A 138 10.64 0.79 -6.40
N THR A 139 11.86 0.28 -6.60
CA THR A 139 12.80 0.05 -5.49
C THR A 139 13.46 1.33 -5.00
N GLU A 140 13.55 2.34 -5.86
CA GLU A 140 14.20 3.61 -5.57
C GLU A 140 13.22 4.59 -4.92
N ILE A 141 13.48 4.94 -3.66
CA ILE A 141 12.72 5.95 -2.93
C ILE A 141 13.38 7.31 -3.16
N HIS A 142 12.67 8.22 -3.82
CA HIS A 142 13.15 9.60 -4.04
C HIS A 142 12.93 10.47 -2.81
N ASP A 143 11.74 10.38 -2.22
CA ASP A 143 11.34 11.18 -1.07
C ASP A 143 10.64 10.27 -0.05
N GLN A 144 10.87 10.53 1.23
CA GLN A 144 10.12 9.93 2.34
C GLN A 144 9.61 11.05 3.25
N ILE A 145 8.29 11.08 3.46
CA ILE A 145 7.62 12.10 4.28
C ILE A 145 6.72 11.44 5.32
N SER A 146 6.34 12.20 6.35
CA SER A 146 5.36 11.74 7.33
C SER A 146 4.01 11.45 6.67
N GLY A 147 3.46 10.28 6.96
CA GLY A 147 2.10 9.89 6.59
C GLY A 147 1.03 10.43 7.54
N MET A 148 1.40 11.19 8.58
CA MET A 148 0.42 11.87 9.43
C MET A 148 -0.53 12.72 8.59
N ALA A 149 -1.84 12.56 8.83
CA ALA A 149 -2.94 13.17 8.08
C ALA A 149 -3.04 12.77 6.59
N ARG A 150 -2.25 11.80 6.13
CA ARG A 150 -2.27 11.26 4.76
C ARG A 150 -2.61 9.78 4.72
N CYS A 151 -2.24 9.06 5.77
CA CYS A 151 -2.52 7.67 6.00
C CYS A 151 -2.88 7.48 7.47
N PRO A 152 -3.82 6.58 7.80
CA PRO A 152 -4.16 6.30 9.18
C PRO A 152 -3.00 5.64 9.92
N TYR A 153 -3.02 5.76 11.25
CA TYR A 153 -2.11 5.03 12.12
C TYR A 153 -2.51 3.55 12.24
N ASN A 154 -3.81 3.30 12.38
CA ASN A 154 -4.37 1.97 12.53
C ASN A 154 -4.80 1.44 11.16
N PRO A 155 -4.36 0.23 10.73
CA PRO A 155 -4.81 -0.36 9.46
C PRO A 155 -6.31 -0.61 9.37
N ARG A 156 -7.04 -0.61 10.50
CA ARG A 156 -8.50 -0.76 10.53
C ARG A 156 -9.26 0.55 10.33
N HIS A 157 -8.57 1.69 10.31
CA HIS A 157 -9.22 2.98 10.07
C HIS A 157 -9.34 3.22 8.58
N ASN A 158 -10.52 3.66 8.15
CA ASN A 158 -10.76 3.99 6.77
C ASN A 158 -9.98 5.24 6.37
N SER A 159 -9.50 5.26 5.13
CA SER A 159 -8.94 6.45 4.51
C SER A 159 -9.30 6.49 3.03
N THR A 160 -9.17 7.68 2.45
CA THR A 160 -9.17 7.86 1.01
C THR A 160 -8.30 9.06 0.68
N ALA A 161 -7.51 8.96 -0.38
CA ALA A 161 -6.79 10.09 -0.91
C ALA A 161 -6.86 10.16 -2.44
N LEU A 162 -6.56 11.34 -2.96
CA LEU A 162 -6.34 11.58 -4.38
C LEU A 162 -5.21 12.59 -4.56
N ILE A 163 -4.51 12.49 -5.69
CA ILE A 163 -3.50 13.45 -6.11
C ILE A 163 -3.98 14.17 -7.37
N THR A 164 -3.91 15.48 -7.37
CA THR A 164 -4.26 16.29 -8.55
C THR A 164 -3.14 16.23 -9.59
N SER A 165 -3.45 16.57 -10.84
CA SER A 165 -2.41 16.74 -11.88
C SER A 165 -1.39 17.83 -11.53
N GLY A 166 -1.77 18.79 -10.67
CA GLY A 166 -0.87 19.79 -10.10
C GLY A 166 0.02 19.28 -8.95
N GLY A 167 -0.12 18.01 -8.56
CA GLY A 167 0.66 17.38 -7.49
C GLY A 167 0.17 17.68 -6.07
N GLU A 168 -1.04 18.20 -5.91
CA GLU A 168 -1.66 18.42 -4.61
C GLU A 168 -2.32 17.13 -4.12
N LEU A 169 -2.04 16.73 -2.89
CA LEU A 169 -2.64 15.58 -2.24
C LEU A 169 -3.80 16.04 -1.36
N TYR A 170 -4.97 15.47 -1.57
CA TYR A 170 -6.11 15.56 -0.67
C TYR A 170 -6.32 14.20 -0.04
N ALA A 171 -6.30 14.12 1.28
CA ALA A 171 -6.51 12.89 2.03
C ALA A 171 -7.59 13.09 3.09
N ALA A 172 -8.48 12.12 3.24
CA ALA A 172 -9.47 12.06 4.29
C ALA A 172 -9.16 10.86 5.18
N THR A 173 -8.70 11.13 6.41
CA THR A 173 -8.31 10.07 7.35
C THR A 173 -8.31 10.58 8.80
N ALA A 174 -8.10 9.68 9.75
CA ALA A 174 -7.82 10.04 11.13
C ALA A 174 -6.39 10.57 11.28
N MET A 175 -6.25 11.78 11.82
CA MET A 175 -4.95 12.44 12.02
C MET A 175 -4.23 11.99 13.29
N ASP A 176 -4.94 11.35 14.22
CA ASP A 176 -4.41 10.93 15.51
C ASP A 176 -4.37 9.41 15.66
N PHE A 177 -3.56 8.94 16.61
CA PHE A 177 -3.42 7.52 16.91
C PHE A 177 -4.74 6.88 17.37
N SER A 178 -5.62 7.64 18.03
CA SER A 178 -6.86 7.11 18.61
C SER A 178 -8.03 7.02 17.62
N GLY A 179 -7.90 7.61 16.42
CA GLY A 179 -8.98 7.61 15.43
C GLY A 179 -10.08 8.63 15.70
N ARG A 180 -9.87 9.59 16.60
CA ARG A 180 -10.88 10.54 17.06
C ARG A 180 -10.80 11.91 16.40
N ASP A 181 -9.74 12.17 15.65
CA ASP A 181 -9.53 13.43 14.94
C ASP A 181 -9.59 13.21 13.41
N PRO A 182 -10.79 12.98 12.84
CA PRO A 182 -10.96 12.83 11.40
C PRO A 182 -10.87 14.19 10.71
N ALA A 183 -10.14 14.27 9.60
CA ALA A 183 -10.13 15.48 8.78
C ALA A 183 -9.88 15.17 7.32
N ILE A 184 -10.31 16.12 6.47
CA ILE A 184 -9.83 16.23 5.09
C ILE A 184 -8.65 17.19 5.10
N TYR A 185 -7.48 16.70 4.71
CA TYR A 185 -6.22 17.42 4.71
C TYR A 185 -5.71 17.58 3.28
N ARG A 186 -5.47 18.82 2.87
CA ARG A 186 -4.73 19.14 1.65
C ARG A 186 -3.28 19.37 2.00
N SER A 187 -2.38 18.71 1.27
CA SER A 187 -0.94 18.89 1.40
C SER A 187 -0.23 18.61 0.08
N LEU A 188 1.10 18.77 0.05
CA LEU A 188 1.90 18.70 -1.18
C LEU A 188 1.47 19.75 -2.23
N GLY A 189 2.19 19.79 -3.35
CA GLY A 189 1.99 20.81 -4.37
C GLY A 189 2.41 22.22 -3.92
N GLY A 190 1.96 23.21 -4.69
CA GLY A 190 2.19 24.63 -4.41
C GLY A 190 1.08 25.27 -3.57
N CYS A 191 1.00 26.60 -3.65
CA CYS A 191 -0.02 27.44 -3.04
C CYS A 191 -1.45 26.94 -3.38
N PRO A 192 -2.43 26.97 -2.43
CA PRO A 192 -2.34 27.45 -1.04
C PRO A 192 -1.47 26.59 -0.11
N PRO A 193 -1.10 27.07 1.09
CA PRO A 193 -0.44 26.24 2.10
C PRO A 193 -1.32 25.05 2.52
N PRO A 194 -0.74 24.06 3.23
CA PRO A 194 -1.51 22.95 3.78
C PRO A 194 -2.68 23.43 4.63
N HIS A 195 -3.83 22.80 4.47
CA HIS A 195 -5.05 23.15 5.18
C HIS A 195 -5.88 21.91 5.49
N ARG A 196 -6.71 22.00 6.52
CA ARG A 196 -7.62 20.93 6.92
C ARG A 196 -9.01 21.46 7.23
N THR A 197 -9.99 20.57 7.20
CA THR A 197 -11.31 20.82 7.77
C THR A 197 -11.20 21.10 9.28
N ALA A 198 -12.10 21.95 9.78
CA ALA A 198 -12.21 22.28 11.20
C ALA A 198 -12.85 21.14 12.01
#